data_AF-A0AAD4HTV0-F1
#
_entry.id   AF-A0AAD4HTV0-F1
#
_cell.length_a   1.000
_cell.length_b   1.000
_cell.length_c   1.000
_cell.angle_alpha   90.00
_cell.angle_beta   90.00
_cell.angle_gamma   90.00
#
_symmetry.space_group_name_H-M   'P 1'
#
loop_
_entity.id
_entity.type
_entity.pdbx_description
1 polymer ?
#
loop_
_entity_poly.entity_id
_entity_poly.type
_entity_poly.pdbx_seq_one_letter_code
_entity_poly.pdbx_strand_id
1 'polypeptide(L)'
;MNRILADPALEAQPNFEFPAYAAWLNAIVAGGPTREAALEQMAESWRLERQERIVLWQQQSEEDLRVQQEQEDQERIAKEAEAAEEQREAEKKKPKINDFDAEAVVADVLIPRPSQYALQKIKSMEYVELWYFSPEGCWEALDSCRSTAEDSFGLAKVDGYVVFKPMASFKASQKALQDHDLSWRQFDMAKTSFLIHIDKCGWPDKHQQALALFFTLITNHEHRMRTRGEKTLLRYAGFVRREWHDRLAQNQGFNIGIFNSALYNTLSDDVWEAERDESIKLVYTSAESSLHD
;
A
#
# COMPACT_ATOMS: atom_id res chain seq x y z
N MET A 1 -13.77 59.73 2.99
CA MET A 1 -14.95 60.57 2.69
C MET A 1 -16.10 60.07 3.56
N ASN A 2 -16.95 60.95 4.08
CA ASN A 2 -18.12 60.52 4.85
C ASN A 2 -19.12 59.86 3.90
N ARG A 3 -19.49 58.60 4.18
CA ARG A 3 -20.46 57.83 3.40
C ARG A 3 -21.83 58.47 3.57
N ILE A 4 -22.53 58.74 2.47
CA ILE A 4 -23.94 59.14 2.52
C ILE A 4 -24.73 57.88 2.87
N LEU A 5 -25.64 57.95 3.86
CA LEU A 5 -26.35 56.78 4.41
C LEU A 5 -27.78 56.62 3.85
N ALA A 6 -28.33 57.66 3.24
CA ALA A 6 -29.68 57.67 2.68
C ALA A 6 -29.67 58.41 1.33
N ASP A 7 -30.53 57.98 0.40
CA ASP A 7 -30.65 58.55 -0.94
C ASP A 7 -31.10 60.03 -0.87
N PRO A 8 -30.23 60.99 -1.23
CA PRO A 8 -30.57 62.41 -1.22
C PRO A 8 -31.66 62.76 -2.24
N ALA A 9 -31.92 61.90 -3.24
CA ALA A 9 -33.02 62.07 -4.20
C ALA A 9 -34.41 61.92 -3.54
N LEU A 10 -34.49 61.28 -2.37
CA LEU A 10 -35.73 61.13 -1.61
C LEU A 10 -35.99 62.29 -0.63
N GLU A 11 -35.03 63.21 -0.47
CA GLU A 11 -35.18 64.37 0.41
C GLU A 11 -36.12 65.41 -0.20
N ALA A 12 -37.14 65.82 0.58
CA ALA A 12 -38.04 66.91 0.23
C ALA A 12 -37.39 68.27 0.49
N GLN A 13 -37.67 69.25 -0.37
CA GLN A 13 -37.19 70.61 -0.18
C GLN A 13 -37.73 71.20 1.13
N PRO A 14 -36.85 71.75 1.99
CA PRO A 14 -37.28 72.45 3.19
C PRO A 14 -38.22 73.62 2.84
N ASN A 15 -39.27 73.80 3.64
CA ASN A 15 -40.11 74.96 3.51
C ASN A 15 -39.41 76.19 4.11
N PHE A 16 -38.79 77.02 3.26
CA PHE A 16 -38.05 78.21 3.67
C PHE A 16 -38.94 79.36 4.17
N GLU A 17 -40.27 79.25 4.06
CA GLU A 17 -41.22 80.18 4.67
C GLU A 17 -41.44 79.92 6.18
N PHE A 18 -40.96 78.77 6.68
CA PHE A 18 -41.12 78.40 8.09
C PHE A 18 -40.35 79.37 9.00
N PRO A 19 -40.88 79.74 10.19
CA PRO A 19 -40.26 80.73 11.08
C PRO A 19 -38.80 80.45 11.46
N ALA A 20 -38.38 79.18 11.42
CA ALA A 20 -37.00 78.75 11.68
C ALA A 20 -35.96 79.37 10.73
N TYR A 21 -36.36 79.72 9.49
CA TYR A 21 -35.46 80.32 8.48
C TYR A 21 -35.56 81.85 8.42
N ALA A 22 -36.45 82.47 9.21
CA ALA A 22 -36.73 83.90 9.14
C ALA A 22 -35.50 84.78 9.40
N ALA A 23 -34.62 84.37 10.31
CA ALA A 23 -33.38 85.10 10.61
C ALA A 23 -32.42 85.14 9.40
N TRP A 24 -32.31 84.03 8.66
CA TRP A 24 -31.49 83.93 7.46
C TRP A 24 -32.12 84.69 6.29
N LEU A 25 -33.43 84.56 6.10
CA LEU A 25 -34.17 85.26 5.07
C LEU A 25 -34.06 86.79 5.23
N ASN A 26 -34.20 87.30 6.46
CA ASN A 26 -34.06 88.73 6.76
C ASN A 26 -32.64 89.26 6.51
N ALA A 27 -31.61 88.44 6.77
CA ALA A 27 -30.22 88.82 6.52
C ALA A 27 -29.91 88.94 5.02
N ILE A 28 -30.50 88.07 4.18
CA ILE A 28 -30.34 88.11 2.71
C ILE A 28 -31.08 89.33 2.14
N VAL A 29 -32.31 89.59 2.59
CA VAL A 29 -33.12 90.75 2.15
C VAL A 29 -32.46 92.09 2.52
N ALA A 30 -31.77 92.17 3.67
CA ALA A 30 -31.02 93.37 4.06
C ALA A 30 -29.88 93.72 3.08
N GLY A 31 -29.44 92.77 2.24
CA GLY A 31 -28.45 92.96 1.19
C GLY A 31 -28.98 93.52 -0.14
N GLY A 32 -30.28 93.89 -0.22
CA GLY A 32 -30.90 94.50 -1.41
C GLY A 32 -31.95 93.70 -2.21
N PRO A 33 -32.01 92.35 -2.20
CA PRO A 33 -33.01 91.61 -2.97
C PRO A 33 -34.40 91.64 -2.30
N THR A 34 -35.46 91.42 -3.11
CA THR A 34 -36.83 91.23 -2.61
C THR A 34 -36.97 89.90 -1.87
N ARG A 35 -37.96 89.81 -0.97
CA ARG A 35 -38.21 88.60 -0.16
C ARG A 35 -38.42 87.33 -1.01
N GLU A 36 -39.09 87.46 -2.16
CA GLU A 36 -39.27 86.37 -3.12
C GLU A 36 -37.95 85.92 -3.75
N ALA A 37 -37.10 86.86 -4.14
CA ALA A 37 -35.77 86.55 -4.68
C ALA A 37 -34.86 85.88 -3.63
N ALA A 38 -34.98 86.26 -2.35
CA ALA A 38 -34.25 85.63 -1.26
C ALA A 38 -34.71 84.18 -0.98
N LEU A 39 -36.02 83.90 -1.06
CA LEU A 39 -36.56 82.54 -0.96
C LEU A 39 -36.08 81.66 -2.13
N GLU A 40 -36.12 82.19 -3.35
CA GLU A 40 -35.63 81.50 -4.55
C GLU A 40 -34.13 81.22 -4.46
N GLN A 41 -33.33 82.17 -3.95
CA GLN A 41 -31.90 81.98 -3.73
C GLN A 41 -31.60 80.86 -2.71
N MET A 42 -32.37 80.77 -1.62
CA MET A 42 -32.24 79.67 -0.66
C MET A 42 -32.66 78.33 -1.27
N ALA A 43 -33.76 78.32 -2.04
CA ALA A 43 -34.21 77.13 -2.78
C ALA A 43 -33.17 76.64 -3.81
N GLU A 44 -32.55 77.56 -4.54
CA GLU A 44 -31.50 77.26 -5.51
C GLU A 44 -30.25 76.70 -4.83
N SER A 45 -29.81 77.32 -3.73
CA SER A 45 -28.65 76.82 -2.96
C SER A 45 -28.87 75.40 -2.43
N TRP A 46 -30.07 75.10 -1.94
CA TRP A 46 -30.42 73.75 -1.49
C TRP A 46 -30.52 72.75 -2.65
N ARG A 47 -31.06 73.17 -3.81
CA ARG A 47 -31.11 72.33 -5.02
C ARG A 47 -29.71 71.98 -5.51
N LEU A 48 -28.78 72.94 -5.53
CA LEU A 48 -27.38 72.74 -5.90
C LEU A 48 -26.68 71.77 -4.93
N GLU A 49 -26.80 72.00 -3.62
CA GLU A 49 -26.20 71.13 -2.61
C GLU A 49 -26.77 69.70 -2.67
N ARG A 50 -28.09 69.56 -2.85
CA ARG A 50 -28.75 68.27 -3.05
C ARG A 50 -28.27 67.57 -4.32
N GLN A 51 -28.08 68.32 -5.41
CA GLN A 51 -27.57 67.76 -6.66
C GLN A 51 -26.15 67.21 -6.51
N GLU A 52 -25.28 67.91 -5.78
CA GLU A 52 -23.94 67.42 -5.44
C GLU A 52 -24.00 66.14 -4.59
N ARG A 53 -24.89 66.08 -3.58
CA ARG A 53 -25.10 64.86 -2.78
C ARG A 53 -25.63 63.69 -3.62
N ILE A 54 -26.52 63.94 -4.57
CA ILE A 54 -27.04 62.90 -5.49
C ILE A 54 -25.90 62.32 -6.34
N VAL A 55 -25.03 63.18 -6.90
CA VAL A 55 -23.89 62.72 -7.71
C VAL A 55 -22.93 61.88 -6.88
N LEU A 56 -22.63 62.32 -5.64
CA LEU A 56 -21.78 61.55 -4.72
C LEU A 56 -22.41 60.21 -4.32
N TRP A 57 -23.73 60.18 -4.09
CA TRP A 57 -24.46 58.94 -3.79
C TRP A 57 -24.47 57.97 -4.98
N GLN A 58 -24.68 58.47 -6.19
CA GLN A 58 -24.63 57.66 -7.41
C GLN A 58 -23.24 57.04 -7.60
N GLN A 59 -22.17 57.83 -7.45
CA GLN A 59 -20.80 57.33 -7.50
C GLN A 59 -20.53 56.26 -6.43
N GLN A 60 -21.02 56.47 -5.21
CA GLN A 60 -20.90 55.50 -4.12
C GLN A 60 -21.64 54.19 -4.45
N SER A 61 -22.87 54.28 -4.97
CA SER A 61 -23.68 53.12 -5.32
C SER A 61 -23.09 52.32 -6.50
N GLU A 62 -22.50 53.00 -7.49
CA GLU A 62 -21.81 52.35 -8.60
C GLU A 62 -20.55 51.62 -8.13
N GLU A 63 -19.77 52.23 -7.23
CA GLU A 63 -18.59 51.60 -6.65
C GLU A 63 -18.94 50.42 -5.74
N ASP A 64 -19.97 50.55 -4.90
CA ASP A 64 -20.47 49.45 -4.06
C ASP A 64 -20.91 48.25 -4.94
N LEU A 65 -21.62 48.52 -6.04
CA LEU A 65 -22.03 47.49 -6.99
C LEU A 65 -20.83 46.82 -7.68
N ARG A 66 -19.82 47.62 -8.07
CA ARG A 66 -18.59 47.12 -8.70
C ARG A 66 -17.81 46.22 -7.75
N VAL A 67 -17.63 46.65 -6.50
CA VAL A 67 -16.95 45.86 -5.46
C VAL A 67 -17.72 44.56 -5.19
N GLN A 68 -19.06 44.61 -5.13
CA GLN A 68 -19.86 43.41 -4.94
C GLN A 68 -19.71 42.43 -6.12
N GLN A 69 -19.75 42.92 -7.36
CA GLN A 69 -19.53 42.08 -8.54
C GLN A 69 -18.12 41.47 -8.57
N GLU A 70 -17.09 42.25 -8.26
CA GLU A 70 -15.72 41.74 -8.17
C GLU A 70 -15.57 40.68 -7.08
N GLN A 71 -16.25 40.84 -5.93
CA GLN A 71 -16.27 39.84 -4.86
C GLN A 71 -16.97 38.55 -5.29
N GLU A 72 -18.15 38.66 -5.92
CA GLU A 72 -18.91 37.49 -6.42
C GLU A 72 -18.11 36.73 -7.50
N ASP A 73 -17.43 37.46 -8.40
CA ASP A 73 -16.56 36.87 -9.41
C ASP A 73 -15.33 36.18 -8.78
N GLN A 74 -14.70 36.82 -7.78
CA GLN A 74 -13.59 36.21 -7.04
C GLN A 74 -14.02 34.94 -6.30
N GLU A 75 -15.18 34.95 -5.64
CA GLU A 75 -15.73 33.77 -4.97
C GLU A 75 -16.05 32.65 -5.96
N ARG A 76 -16.58 32.98 -7.14
CA ARG A 76 -16.85 31.99 -8.20
C ARG A 76 -15.55 31.35 -8.68
N ILE A 77 -14.52 32.15 -8.97
CA ILE A 77 -13.21 31.67 -9.40
C ILE A 77 -12.57 30.80 -8.30
N ALA A 78 -12.68 31.20 -7.03
CA ALA A 78 -12.14 30.43 -5.91
C ALA A 78 -12.84 29.06 -5.77
N LYS A 79 -14.17 29.00 -5.89
CA LYS A 79 -14.95 27.75 -5.86
C LYS A 79 -14.62 26.85 -7.04
N GLU A 80 -14.47 27.40 -8.24
CA GLU A 80 -14.08 26.63 -9.43
C GLU A 80 -12.66 26.06 -9.29
N ALA A 81 -11.72 26.84 -8.75
CA ALA A 81 -10.36 26.39 -8.49
C ALA A 81 -10.31 25.29 -7.42
N GLU A 82 -11.09 25.42 -6.34
CA GLU A 82 -11.22 24.39 -5.29
C GLU A 82 -11.81 23.09 -5.85
N ALA A 83 -12.89 23.17 -6.62
CA ALA A 83 -13.52 22.01 -7.27
C ALA A 83 -12.57 21.34 -8.28
N ALA A 84 -11.79 22.12 -9.04
CA ALA A 84 -10.80 21.59 -9.97
C ALA A 84 -9.66 20.86 -9.25
N GLU A 85 -9.17 21.38 -8.13
CA GLU A 85 -8.15 20.71 -7.33
C GLU A 85 -8.70 19.45 -6.64
N GLU A 86 -9.94 19.49 -6.14
CA GLU A 86 -10.61 18.30 -5.59
C GLU A 86 -10.74 17.20 -6.66
N GLN A 87 -11.10 17.56 -7.90
CA GLN A 87 -11.15 16.61 -9.01
C GLN A 87 -9.77 16.03 -9.33
N ARG A 88 -8.70 16.86 -9.38
CA ARG A 88 -7.33 16.38 -9.62
C ARG A 88 -6.86 15.45 -8.51
N GLU A 89 -7.15 15.76 -7.26
CA GLU A 89 -6.84 14.89 -6.11
C GLU A 89 -7.65 13.59 -6.15
N ALA A 90 -8.93 13.64 -6.54
CA ALA A 90 -9.75 12.46 -6.74
C ALA A 90 -9.22 11.57 -7.87
N GLU A 91 -8.70 12.16 -8.96
CA GLU A 91 -8.08 11.42 -10.07
C GLU A 91 -6.76 10.77 -9.68
N LYS A 92 -5.90 11.46 -8.92
CA LYS A 92 -4.66 10.87 -8.37
C LYS A 92 -4.93 9.69 -7.45
N LYS A 93 -6.06 9.70 -6.74
CA LYS A 93 -6.50 8.63 -5.83
C LYS A 93 -7.12 7.43 -6.55
N LYS A 94 -7.43 7.52 -7.85
CA LYS A 94 -7.95 6.36 -8.59
C LYS A 94 -6.87 5.28 -8.68
N PRO A 95 -7.16 4.02 -8.31
CA PRO A 95 -6.20 2.94 -8.41
C PRO A 95 -5.75 2.79 -9.86
N LYS A 96 -4.45 2.94 -10.09
CA LYS A 96 -3.85 2.76 -11.41
C LYS A 96 -3.93 1.27 -11.74
N ILE A 97 -4.88 0.90 -12.60
CA ILE A 97 -4.96 -0.46 -13.13
C ILE A 97 -3.79 -0.64 -14.09
N ASN A 98 -2.99 -1.68 -13.85
CA ASN A 98 -1.91 -2.03 -14.76
C ASN A 98 -2.50 -2.59 -16.06
N ASP A 99 -1.80 -2.33 -17.16
CA ASP A 99 -2.16 -2.90 -18.45
C ASP A 99 -1.95 -4.43 -18.46
N PHE A 100 -2.58 -5.13 -19.38
CA PHE A 100 -2.43 -6.58 -19.55
C PHE A 100 -2.04 -6.92 -20.99
N ASP A 101 -1.32 -8.01 -21.16
CA ASP A 101 -1.04 -8.57 -22.48
C ASP A 101 -2.32 -9.19 -23.04
N ALA A 102 -2.84 -8.62 -24.14
CA ALA A 102 -4.10 -9.03 -24.76
C ALA A 102 -4.01 -10.40 -25.45
N GLU A 103 -2.81 -10.89 -25.76
CA GLU A 103 -2.59 -12.19 -26.39
C GLU A 103 -2.23 -13.28 -25.36
N ALA A 104 -1.82 -12.89 -24.15
CA ALA A 104 -1.48 -13.84 -23.10
C ALA A 104 -2.73 -14.57 -22.59
N VAL A 105 -2.72 -15.89 -22.74
CA VAL A 105 -3.72 -16.78 -22.13
C VAL A 105 -3.20 -17.33 -20.80
N VAL A 106 -4.13 -17.70 -19.91
CA VAL A 106 -3.79 -18.46 -18.71
C VAL A 106 -3.08 -19.76 -19.13
N ALA A 107 -2.03 -20.14 -18.41
CA ALA A 107 -1.32 -21.39 -18.68
C ALA A 107 -2.26 -22.60 -18.53
N ASP A 108 -2.11 -23.59 -19.41
CA ASP A 108 -2.91 -24.83 -19.41
C ASP A 108 -2.82 -25.62 -18.09
N VAL A 109 -1.73 -25.41 -17.34
CA VAL A 109 -1.49 -26.04 -16.04
C VAL A 109 -1.22 -24.99 -14.97
N LEU A 110 -2.11 -24.94 -13.96
CA LEU A 110 -1.91 -24.14 -12.77
C LEU A 110 -0.89 -24.80 -11.85
N ILE A 111 0.32 -24.25 -11.81
CA ILE A 111 1.35 -24.67 -10.86
C ILE A 111 0.94 -24.19 -9.47
N PRO A 112 0.83 -25.08 -8.45
CA PRO A 112 0.55 -24.67 -7.07
C PRO A 112 1.52 -23.58 -6.61
N ARG A 113 0.99 -22.55 -5.95
CA ARG A 113 1.76 -21.38 -5.54
C ARG A 113 2.28 -21.57 -4.11
N PRO A 114 3.61 -21.61 -3.89
CA PRO A 114 4.21 -21.60 -2.56
C PRO A 114 3.92 -20.29 -1.80
N SER A 115 4.21 -20.28 -0.50
CA SER A 115 4.08 -19.08 0.34
C SER A 115 4.98 -17.93 -0.14
N GLN A 116 4.59 -16.68 0.13
CA GLN A 116 5.44 -15.52 -0.20
C GLN A 116 6.76 -15.55 0.56
N TYR A 117 6.76 -16.07 1.80
CA TYR A 117 7.98 -16.38 2.55
C TYR A 117 8.96 -17.24 1.74
N ALA A 118 8.51 -18.37 1.21
CA ALA A 118 9.36 -19.27 0.43
C ALA A 118 9.83 -18.64 -0.89
N LEU A 119 8.94 -17.91 -1.56
CA LEU A 119 9.28 -17.18 -2.78
C LEU A 119 10.32 -16.08 -2.55
N GLN A 120 10.29 -15.41 -1.39
CA GLN A 120 11.30 -14.42 -1.03
C GLN A 120 12.65 -15.08 -0.73
N LYS A 121 12.66 -16.20 0.00
CA LYS A 121 13.87 -16.97 0.26
C LYS A 121 14.58 -17.40 -1.02
N ILE A 122 13.84 -17.96 -1.98
CA ILE A 122 14.45 -18.36 -3.26
C ILE A 122 14.94 -17.15 -4.07
N LYS A 123 14.25 -16.00 -4.03
CA LYS A 123 14.74 -14.77 -4.69
C LYS A 123 16.07 -14.28 -4.11
N SER A 124 16.26 -14.47 -2.81
CA SER A 124 17.52 -14.17 -2.12
C SER A 124 18.56 -15.29 -2.22
N MET A 125 18.28 -16.38 -2.95
CA MET A 125 19.11 -17.60 -3.02
C MET A 125 19.38 -18.26 -1.64
N GLU A 126 18.51 -18.02 -0.67
CA GLU A 126 18.61 -18.55 0.69
C GLU A 126 18.03 -19.97 0.78
N TYR A 127 18.46 -20.72 1.81
CA TYR A 127 17.85 -21.99 2.14
C TYR A 127 16.36 -21.81 2.50
N VAL A 128 15.54 -22.71 1.97
CA VAL A 128 14.12 -22.85 2.31
C VAL A 128 13.73 -24.31 2.24
N GLU A 129 12.96 -24.78 3.21
CA GLU A 129 12.46 -26.15 3.28
C GLU A 129 11.63 -26.50 2.03
N LEU A 130 11.83 -27.70 1.50
CA LEU A 130 11.07 -28.22 0.35
C LEU A 130 9.58 -28.35 0.67
N TRP A 131 9.21 -28.48 1.93
CA TRP A 131 7.82 -28.56 2.37
C TRP A 131 6.94 -27.45 1.78
N TYR A 132 7.43 -26.21 1.67
CA TYR A 132 6.66 -25.10 1.08
C TYR A 132 6.27 -25.31 -0.38
N PHE A 133 6.98 -26.19 -1.08
CA PHE A 133 6.78 -26.52 -2.48
C PHE A 133 6.00 -27.83 -2.67
N SER A 134 5.67 -28.54 -1.59
CA SER A 134 4.76 -29.67 -1.62
C SER A 134 3.31 -29.19 -1.79
N PRO A 135 2.38 -30.08 -2.19
CA PRO A 135 0.96 -29.75 -2.22
C PRO A 135 0.48 -29.17 -0.88
N GLU A 136 0.84 -29.80 0.23
CA GLU A 136 0.41 -29.39 1.58
C GLU A 136 0.88 -27.97 1.92
N GLY A 137 2.15 -27.64 1.63
CA GLY A 137 2.67 -26.29 1.82
C GLY A 137 1.99 -25.24 0.94
N CYS A 138 1.67 -25.60 -0.31
CA CYS A 138 0.94 -24.71 -1.23
C CYS A 138 -0.53 -24.52 -0.80
N TRP A 139 -1.18 -25.57 -0.31
CA TRP A 139 -2.53 -25.50 0.22
C TRP A 139 -2.60 -24.60 1.45
N GLU A 140 -1.65 -24.74 2.39
CA GLU A 140 -1.59 -23.86 3.56
C GLU A 140 -1.35 -22.40 3.15
N ALA A 141 -0.45 -22.16 2.19
CA ALA A 141 -0.20 -20.82 1.69
C ALA A 141 -1.46 -20.18 1.08
N LEU A 142 -2.24 -20.98 0.32
CA LEU A 142 -3.50 -20.55 -0.26
C LEU A 142 -4.54 -20.22 0.82
N ASP A 143 -4.66 -21.07 1.84
CA ASP A 143 -5.59 -20.87 2.96
C ASP A 143 -5.22 -19.61 3.77
N SER A 144 -3.93 -19.45 4.05
CA SER A 144 -3.40 -18.27 4.76
C SER A 144 -3.61 -16.97 3.99
N CYS A 145 -3.57 -17.01 2.65
CA CYS A 145 -3.87 -15.83 1.82
C CYS A 145 -5.36 -15.46 1.82
N ARG A 146 -6.26 -16.40 2.09
CA ARG A 146 -7.72 -16.15 2.18
C ARG A 146 -8.11 -15.63 3.56
N SER A 147 -7.34 -15.97 4.59
CA SER A 147 -7.59 -15.60 5.99
C SER A 147 -6.89 -14.29 6.40
N THR A 148 -6.89 -13.26 5.55
CA THR A 148 -6.31 -11.93 5.82
C THR A 148 -7.07 -11.14 6.90
N ALA A 149 -7.35 -11.77 8.04
CA ALA A 149 -7.84 -11.16 9.27
C ALA A 149 -6.71 -10.94 10.31
N GLU A 150 -5.44 -11.24 9.98
CA GLU A 150 -4.32 -10.83 10.83
C GLU A 150 -3.93 -9.38 10.52
N ASP A 151 -4.39 -8.45 11.35
CA ASP A 151 -4.17 -6.98 11.33
C ASP A 151 -2.70 -6.54 11.54
N SER A 152 -1.74 -7.45 11.39
CA SER A 152 -0.32 -7.16 11.58
C SER A 152 0.33 -6.78 10.25
N PHE A 153 0.66 -5.50 10.09
CA PHE A 153 1.37 -4.96 8.92
C PHE A 153 2.84 -4.68 9.24
N GLY A 154 3.72 -5.08 8.34
CA GLY A 154 5.15 -4.78 8.37
C GLY A 154 5.52 -3.72 7.34
N LEU A 155 6.56 -2.94 7.62
CA LEU A 155 7.14 -1.98 6.69
C LEU A 155 8.09 -2.72 5.73
N ALA A 156 7.83 -2.64 4.43
CA ALA A 156 8.69 -3.19 3.39
C ALA A 156 9.11 -2.11 2.39
N LYS A 157 10.35 -2.14 1.91
CA LYS A 157 10.82 -1.23 0.86
C LYS A 157 10.54 -1.84 -0.52
N VAL A 158 9.75 -1.16 -1.35
CA VAL A 158 9.47 -1.54 -2.74
C VAL A 158 9.76 -0.33 -3.62
N ASP A 159 10.67 -0.47 -4.58
CA ASP A 159 11.04 0.57 -5.56
C ASP A 159 11.39 1.93 -4.94
N GLY A 160 12.03 1.92 -3.76
CA GLY A 160 12.42 3.14 -3.05
C GLY A 160 11.36 3.68 -2.07
N TYR A 161 10.14 3.15 -2.09
CA TYR A 161 9.05 3.54 -1.20
C TYR A 161 8.90 2.58 -0.03
N VAL A 162 8.43 3.08 1.11
CA VAL A 162 8.04 2.27 2.26
C VAL A 162 6.56 1.92 2.12
N VAL A 163 6.26 0.62 2.04
CA VAL A 163 4.91 0.08 1.83
C VAL A 163 4.54 -0.81 3.03
N PHE A 164 3.32 -0.65 3.53
CA PHE A 164 2.75 -1.55 4.53
C PHE A 164 2.29 -2.85 3.85
N LYS A 165 2.82 -3.99 4.29
CA LYS A 165 2.41 -5.31 3.79
C LYS A 165 1.92 -6.19 4.95
N PRO A 166 0.85 -6.99 4.77
CA PRO A 166 0.45 -7.97 5.76
C PRO A 166 1.63 -8.90 6.11
N MET A 167 2.01 -8.99 7.39
CA MET A 167 3.16 -9.78 7.83
C MET A 167 2.90 -11.28 7.73
N ALA A 168 1.64 -11.71 7.85
CA ALA A 168 1.24 -13.11 7.90
C ALA A 168 1.76 -13.91 6.69
N SER A 169 1.73 -13.32 5.49
CA SER A 169 2.20 -14.00 4.26
C SER A 169 3.73 -14.16 4.18
N PHE A 170 4.48 -13.39 4.97
CA PHE A 170 5.95 -13.39 5.00
C PHE A 170 6.53 -14.12 6.22
N LYS A 171 5.69 -14.64 7.11
CA LYS A 171 6.14 -15.42 8.25
C LYS A 171 6.37 -16.88 7.84
N ALA A 172 7.39 -17.51 8.42
CA ALA A 172 7.58 -18.95 8.30
C ALA A 172 6.40 -19.70 8.94
N SER A 173 5.90 -20.72 8.24
CA SER A 173 4.85 -21.60 8.77
C SER A 173 5.37 -22.41 9.95
N GLN A 174 4.53 -22.57 10.97
CA GLN A 174 4.82 -23.47 12.09
C GLN A 174 4.66 -24.95 11.71
N LYS A 175 4.03 -25.25 10.57
CA LYS A 175 3.86 -26.62 10.05
C LYS A 175 4.96 -27.02 9.07
N ALA A 176 5.88 -26.10 8.76
CA ALA A 176 6.96 -26.37 7.82
C ALA A 176 7.86 -27.50 8.35
N LEU A 177 7.93 -28.58 7.57
CA LEU A 177 8.78 -29.72 7.87
C LEU A 177 10.18 -29.51 7.31
N GLN A 178 11.20 -29.98 8.03
CA GLN A 178 12.55 -30.05 7.50
C GLN A 178 12.63 -31.07 6.38
N ASP A 179 13.57 -30.91 5.45
CA ASP A 179 13.72 -31.78 4.28
C ASP A 179 13.85 -33.27 4.65
N HIS A 180 14.43 -33.58 5.82
CA HIS A 180 14.61 -34.94 6.32
C HIS A 180 13.38 -35.53 7.05
N ASP A 181 12.43 -34.68 7.43
CA ASP A 181 11.16 -35.07 8.08
C ASP A 181 10.01 -35.22 7.06
N LEU A 182 10.27 -34.93 5.79
CA LEU A 182 9.31 -35.14 4.71
C LEU A 182 9.03 -36.63 4.51
N SER A 183 7.80 -36.96 4.11
CA SER A 183 7.57 -38.24 3.45
C SER A 183 8.25 -38.26 2.07
N TRP A 184 8.58 -39.46 1.58
CA TRP A 184 9.18 -39.59 0.25
C TRP A 184 8.31 -38.98 -0.85
N ARG A 185 6.99 -39.16 -0.76
CA ARG A 185 6.03 -38.55 -1.69
C ARG A 185 6.09 -37.03 -1.65
N GLN A 186 6.13 -36.42 -0.46
CA GLN A 186 6.23 -34.97 -0.34
C GLN A 186 7.53 -34.46 -0.95
N PHE A 187 8.66 -35.11 -0.67
CA PHE A 187 9.95 -34.78 -1.28
C PHE A 187 9.92 -34.88 -2.82
N ASP A 188 9.38 -35.98 -3.36
CA ASP A 188 9.33 -36.25 -4.80
C ASP A 188 8.45 -35.23 -5.55
N MET A 189 7.34 -34.80 -4.94
CA MET A 189 6.50 -33.74 -5.50
C MET A 189 7.14 -32.35 -5.34
N ALA A 190 7.67 -32.06 -4.15
CA ALA A 190 8.22 -30.75 -3.81
C ALA A 190 9.45 -30.38 -4.63
N LYS A 191 10.37 -31.32 -4.92
CA LYS A 191 11.59 -31.04 -5.70
C LYS A 191 11.25 -30.50 -7.09
N THR A 192 10.22 -31.04 -7.75
CA THR A 192 9.81 -30.62 -9.09
C THR A 192 9.25 -29.21 -9.05
N SER A 193 8.38 -28.93 -8.08
CA SER A 193 7.83 -27.59 -7.86
C SER A 193 8.94 -26.58 -7.52
N PHE A 194 9.89 -26.97 -6.67
CA PHE A 194 11.05 -26.14 -6.31
C PHE A 194 11.90 -25.77 -7.53
N LEU A 195 12.25 -26.75 -8.38
CA LEU A 195 13.04 -26.51 -9.60
C LEU A 195 12.34 -25.54 -10.56
N ILE A 196 11.02 -25.66 -10.74
CA ILE A 196 10.24 -24.73 -11.56
C ILE A 196 10.29 -23.30 -10.99
N HIS A 197 10.26 -23.16 -9.66
CA HIS A 197 10.23 -21.83 -9.03
C HIS A 197 11.60 -21.15 -9.01
N ILE A 198 12.71 -21.88 -8.89
CA ILE A 198 14.04 -21.28 -9.00
C ILE A 198 14.34 -20.83 -10.44
N ASP A 199 13.85 -21.57 -11.45
CA ASP A 199 13.93 -21.18 -12.86
C ASP A 199 13.17 -19.88 -13.12
N LYS A 200 11.92 -19.79 -12.64
CA LYS A 200 11.12 -18.55 -12.70
C LYS A 200 11.76 -17.37 -11.97
N CYS A 201 12.64 -17.61 -10.99
CA CYS A 201 13.38 -16.56 -10.30
C CYS A 201 14.69 -16.19 -10.99
N GLY A 202 15.01 -16.79 -12.14
CA GLY A 202 16.20 -16.50 -12.92
C GLY A 202 17.49 -16.93 -12.25
N TRP A 203 17.48 -18.04 -11.50
CA TRP A 203 18.71 -18.56 -10.89
C TRP A 203 19.74 -18.93 -11.98
N PRO A 204 21.06 -18.79 -11.73
CA PRO A 204 22.05 -19.15 -12.73
C PRO A 204 22.00 -20.65 -13.09
N ASP A 205 22.06 -20.97 -14.39
CA ASP A 205 21.92 -22.33 -14.93
C ASP A 205 22.80 -23.37 -14.23
N LYS A 206 24.03 -23.00 -13.89
CA LYS A 206 24.97 -23.88 -13.18
C LYS A 206 24.39 -24.40 -11.85
N HIS A 207 23.69 -23.54 -11.10
CA HIS A 207 23.07 -23.92 -9.83
C HIS A 207 21.82 -24.76 -10.05
N GLN A 208 21.00 -24.38 -11.04
CA GLN A 208 19.80 -25.15 -11.40
C GLN A 208 20.15 -26.58 -11.83
N GLN A 209 21.16 -26.74 -12.69
CA GLN A 209 21.63 -28.04 -13.18
C GLN A 209 22.20 -28.90 -12.05
N ALA A 210 23.01 -28.31 -11.15
CA ALA A 210 23.56 -29.04 -10.01
C ALA A 210 22.46 -29.56 -9.07
N LEU A 211 21.44 -28.74 -8.80
CA LEU A 211 20.28 -29.14 -7.99
C LEU A 211 19.43 -30.20 -8.70
N ALA A 212 19.21 -30.09 -10.01
CA ALA A 212 18.50 -31.10 -10.79
C ALA A 212 19.22 -32.46 -10.72
N LEU A 213 20.54 -32.47 -10.96
CA LEU A 213 21.36 -33.68 -10.83
C LEU A 213 21.32 -34.27 -9.43
N PHE A 214 21.45 -33.44 -8.39
CA PHE A 214 21.33 -33.85 -7.00
C PHE A 214 19.99 -34.56 -6.75
N PHE A 215 18.87 -33.94 -7.13
CA PHE A 215 17.54 -34.53 -6.94
C PHE A 215 17.38 -35.83 -7.70
N THR A 216 17.86 -35.90 -8.95
CA THR A 216 17.85 -37.13 -9.76
C THR A 216 18.65 -38.24 -9.09
N LEU A 217 19.83 -37.94 -8.55
CA LEU A 217 20.69 -38.91 -7.85
C LEU A 217 20.00 -39.47 -6.61
N ILE A 218 19.36 -38.62 -5.80
CA ILE A 218 18.62 -39.07 -4.61
C ILE A 218 17.43 -39.94 -5.01
N THR A 219 16.64 -39.51 -6.00
CA THR A 219 15.40 -40.25 -6.34
C THR A 219 15.64 -41.59 -7.02
N ASN A 220 16.78 -41.73 -7.71
CA ASN A 220 17.16 -42.94 -8.43
C ASN A 220 18.24 -43.75 -7.70
N HIS A 221 18.56 -43.40 -6.45
CA HIS A 221 19.61 -44.09 -5.70
C HIS A 221 19.24 -45.55 -5.43
N GLU A 222 20.17 -46.47 -5.65
CA GLU A 222 19.96 -47.92 -5.44
C GLU A 222 19.53 -48.27 -4.00
N HIS A 223 19.99 -47.48 -3.03
CA HIS A 223 19.65 -47.67 -1.61
C HIS A 223 18.22 -47.34 -1.28
N ARG A 224 17.45 -46.70 -2.17
CA ARG A 224 16.03 -46.43 -1.96
C ARG A 224 15.24 -47.71 -1.63
N MET A 225 15.58 -48.82 -2.28
CA MET A 225 14.92 -50.11 -2.10
C MET A 225 15.38 -50.87 -0.85
N ARG A 226 16.35 -50.35 -0.09
CA ARG A 226 16.81 -50.96 1.15
C ARG A 226 15.89 -50.59 2.30
N THR A 227 15.90 -51.40 3.36
CA THR A 227 15.24 -51.07 4.63
C THR A 227 15.71 -49.71 5.11
N ARG A 228 14.77 -48.77 5.33
CA ARG A 228 15.04 -47.37 5.74
C ARG A 228 15.86 -46.56 4.72
N GLY A 229 15.95 -47.03 3.48
CA GLY A 229 16.64 -46.35 2.39
C GLY A 229 16.13 -44.94 2.15
N GLU A 230 14.81 -44.79 2.03
CA GLU A 230 14.16 -43.49 1.84
C GLU A 230 14.47 -42.51 3.00
N LYS A 231 14.35 -42.94 4.26
CA LYS A 231 14.65 -42.11 5.44
C LYS A 231 16.11 -41.64 5.45
N THR A 232 17.05 -42.54 5.15
CA THR A 232 18.48 -42.21 5.10
C THR A 232 18.79 -41.25 3.97
N LEU A 233 18.21 -41.47 2.78
CA LEU A 233 18.37 -40.60 1.62
C LEU A 233 17.80 -39.20 1.86
N LEU A 234 16.66 -39.08 2.53
CA LEU A 234 16.07 -37.79 2.90
C LEU A 234 16.93 -37.07 3.94
N ARG A 235 17.50 -37.79 4.91
CA ARG A 235 18.46 -37.22 5.88
C ARG A 235 19.71 -36.68 5.19
N TYR A 236 20.29 -37.48 4.29
CA TYR A 236 21.39 -37.03 3.44
C TYR A 236 20.99 -35.81 2.61
N ALA A 237 19.84 -35.85 1.96
CA ALA A 237 19.39 -34.77 1.09
C ALA A 237 19.21 -33.46 1.86
N GLY A 238 18.53 -33.50 3.01
CA GLY A 238 18.30 -32.34 3.86
C GLY A 238 19.60 -31.74 4.40
N PHE A 239 20.52 -32.58 4.87
CA PHE A 239 21.82 -32.13 5.36
C PHE A 239 22.64 -31.44 4.25
N VAL A 240 22.80 -32.12 3.10
CA VAL A 240 23.63 -31.62 1.99
C VAL A 240 23.05 -30.34 1.39
N ARG A 241 21.73 -30.23 1.22
CA ARG A 241 21.10 -29.00 0.70
C ARG A 241 21.32 -27.81 1.62
N ARG A 242 21.16 -28.01 2.93
CA ARG A 242 21.37 -26.95 3.94
C ARG A 242 22.82 -26.48 3.93
N GLU A 243 23.76 -27.41 4.06
CA GLU A 243 25.20 -27.12 4.02
C GLU A 243 25.61 -26.45 2.70
N TRP A 244 25.03 -26.86 1.58
CA TRP A 244 25.30 -26.25 0.28
C TRP A 244 24.87 -24.78 0.23
N HIS A 245 23.68 -24.45 0.72
CA HIS A 245 23.22 -23.06 0.81
C HIS A 245 24.09 -22.22 1.77
N ASP A 246 24.42 -22.77 2.95
CA ASP A 246 25.23 -22.07 3.95
C ASP A 246 26.64 -21.76 3.43
N ARG A 247 27.26 -22.69 2.70
CA ARG A 247 28.55 -22.46 2.05
C ARG A 247 28.45 -21.56 0.83
N LEU A 248 27.37 -21.65 0.07
CA LEU A 248 27.15 -20.77 -1.08
C LEU A 248 27.08 -19.30 -0.64
N ALA A 249 26.40 -19.01 0.47
CA ALA A 249 26.34 -17.68 1.07
C ALA A 249 27.72 -17.13 1.47
N GLN A 250 28.69 -18.01 1.72
CA GLN A 250 30.08 -17.66 2.07
C GLN A 250 31.03 -17.69 0.86
N ASN A 251 30.50 -17.82 -0.37
CA ASN A 251 31.28 -18.03 -1.60
C ASN A 251 32.18 -19.29 -1.58
N GLN A 252 31.78 -20.30 -0.80
CA GLN A 252 32.47 -21.60 -0.66
C GLN A 252 31.59 -22.77 -1.16
N GLY A 253 30.61 -22.46 -2.02
CA GLY A 253 29.68 -23.45 -2.56
C GLY A 253 30.40 -24.60 -3.27
N PHE A 254 29.98 -25.83 -3.00
CA PHE A 254 30.46 -27.03 -3.66
C PHE A 254 29.47 -27.51 -4.72
N ASN A 255 29.86 -28.50 -5.53
CA ASN A 255 28.93 -29.11 -6.48
C ASN A 255 28.00 -30.10 -5.76
N ILE A 256 26.79 -29.66 -5.44
CA ILE A 256 25.76 -30.50 -4.81
C ILE A 256 25.34 -31.70 -5.69
N GLY A 257 25.55 -31.63 -7.00
CA GLY A 257 25.26 -32.73 -7.93
C GLY A 257 26.24 -33.90 -7.86
N ILE A 258 27.23 -33.90 -6.95
CA ILE A 258 28.15 -35.02 -6.73
C ILE A 258 27.75 -35.75 -5.44
N PHE A 259 27.46 -37.04 -5.55
CA PHE A 259 27.06 -37.86 -4.40
C PHE A 259 28.28 -38.23 -3.52
N ASN A 260 28.16 -37.99 -2.22
CA ASN A 260 29.19 -38.31 -1.24
C ASN A 260 28.80 -39.59 -0.47
N SER A 261 29.29 -40.73 -0.94
CA SER A 261 29.01 -42.03 -0.33
C SER A 261 29.54 -42.16 1.10
N ALA A 262 30.66 -41.50 1.43
CA ALA A 262 31.22 -41.55 2.78
C ALA A 262 30.28 -40.87 3.79
N LEU A 263 29.81 -39.66 3.47
CA LEU A 263 28.82 -38.95 4.28
C LEU A 263 27.50 -39.72 4.37
N TYR A 264 27.04 -40.30 3.26
CA TYR A 264 25.84 -41.12 3.26
C TYR A 264 25.96 -42.30 4.23
N ASN A 265 27.08 -43.02 4.21
CA ASN A 265 27.28 -44.17 5.09
C ASN A 265 27.28 -43.77 6.57
N THR A 266 27.96 -42.68 6.94
CA THR A 266 27.90 -42.14 8.31
C THR A 266 26.47 -41.80 8.73
N LEU A 267 25.72 -41.11 7.88
CA LEU A 267 24.32 -40.79 8.18
C LEU A 267 23.43 -42.04 8.24
N SER A 268 23.75 -43.07 7.45
CA SER A 268 23.05 -44.35 7.50
C SER A 268 23.27 -45.03 8.84
N ASP A 269 24.51 -45.08 9.32
CA ASP A 269 24.86 -45.67 10.62
C ASP A 269 24.12 -44.94 11.76
N ASP A 270 24.08 -43.61 11.75
CA ASP A 270 23.33 -42.81 12.72
C ASP A 270 21.83 -43.14 12.73
N VAL A 271 21.22 -43.36 11.55
CA VAL A 271 19.80 -43.76 11.45
C VAL A 271 19.60 -45.16 12.02
N TRP A 272 20.54 -46.08 11.78
CA TRP A 272 20.49 -47.43 12.33
C TRP A 272 20.67 -47.47 13.84
N GLU A 273 21.52 -46.60 14.41
CA GLU A 273 21.76 -46.48 15.85
C GLU A 273 20.56 -45.89 16.57
N ALA A 274 20.02 -44.76 16.09
CA ALA A 274 18.85 -44.11 16.70
C ALA A 274 17.65 -45.06 16.83
N GLU A 275 17.43 -45.91 15.83
CA GLU A 275 16.32 -46.86 15.84
C GLU A 275 16.61 -48.11 16.69
N ARG A 276 17.88 -48.51 16.85
CA ARG A 276 18.25 -49.53 17.84
C ARG A 276 17.89 -49.03 19.25
N ASP A 277 18.24 -47.80 19.57
CA ASP A 277 17.93 -47.19 20.86
C ASP A 277 16.42 -47.04 21.10
N GLU A 278 15.66 -46.64 20.07
CA GLU A 278 14.19 -46.55 20.16
C GLU A 278 13.53 -47.91 20.34
N SER A 279 14.00 -48.93 19.62
CA SER A 279 13.51 -50.31 19.76
C SER A 279 13.81 -50.86 21.15
N ILE A 280 14.99 -50.59 21.69
CA ILE A 280 15.37 -50.96 23.06
C ILE A 280 14.43 -50.30 24.07
N LYS A 281 14.16 -48.99 23.94
CA LYS A 281 13.23 -48.26 24.82
C LYS A 281 11.82 -48.84 24.79
N LEU A 282 11.28 -49.13 23.61
CA LEU A 282 9.95 -49.74 23.45
C LEU A 282 9.86 -51.09 24.18
N VAL A 283 10.88 -51.94 24.07
CA VAL A 283 10.94 -53.24 24.78
C VAL A 283 10.94 -53.04 26.29
N TYR A 284 11.71 -52.09 26.82
CA TYR A 284 11.71 -51.79 28.26
C TYR A 284 10.36 -51.25 28.74
N THR A 285 9.72 -50.35 27.98
CA THR A 285 8.42 -49.75 28.35
C THR A 285 7.28 -50.78 28.33
N SER A 286 7.31 -51.71 27.37
CA SER A 286 6.34 -52.82 27.31
C SER A 286 6.56 -53.84 28.42
N ALA A 287 7.82 -54.14 28.79
CA ALA A 287 8.14 -55.03 29.90
C ALA A 287 7.69 -54.46 31.25
N GLU A 288 7.83 -53.15 31.47
CA GLU A 288 7.35 -52.47 32.69
C GLU A 288 5.81 -52.46 32.79
N SER A 289 5.12 -52.30 31.65
CA SER A 289 3.65 -52.31 31.60
C SER A 289 3.07 -53.70 31.91
N SER A 290 3.70 -54.77 31.43
CA SER A 290 3.30 -56.16 31.73
C SER A 290 3.63 -56.63 33.16
N LEU A 291 4.41 -55.85 33.93
CA LEU A 291 4.70 -56.13 35.34
C LEU A 291 3.67 -55.49 36.29
N HIS A 292 2.76 -54.65 35.78
CA HIS A 292 1.76 -53.90 36.56
C HIS A 292 0.30 -54.32 36.29
N ASP A 293 0.09 -55.34 35.45
CA ASP A 293 -1.19 -56.06 35.25
C ASP A 293 -1.15 -57.44 35.92
#